data_AF-F2J195-F1
#
_entry.id   AF-F2J195-F1
#
_cell.length_a   1.000
_cell.length_b   1.000
_cell.length_c   1.000
_cell.angle_alpha   90.00
_cell.angle_beta   90.00
_cell.angle_gamma   90.00
#
_symmetry.space_group_name_H-M   'P 1'
#
loop_
_entity.id
_entity.type
_entity.pdbx_description
1 polymer ?
#
loop_
_entity_poly.entity_id
_entity_poly.type
_entity_poly.pdbx_seq_one_letter_code
_entity_poly.pdbx_strand_id
1 'polypeptide(L)'
;MTHRKIITIDGGSAEYWRKRKEGFRLIHAAERAEKRLADAPMYLHGGYDEDGDVVPIENLGPWDDMEVAIRAIEADETAVSILVAQGRTKIGDYEIRAVARELASDDGHIEDPASNPLWGPDTD
;
A
#
# COMPACT_ATOMS: atom_id res chain seq x y z
N MET A 1 -7.22 19.32 -17.63
CA MET A 1 -6.18 19.80 -16.68
C MET A 1 -5.97 18.72 -15.64
N THR A 2 -4.74 18.27 -15.40
CA THR A 2 -4.46 17.27 -14.35
C THR A 2 -4.65 17.90 -12.97
N HIS A 3 -5.46 17.27 -12.12
CA HIS A 3 -5.84 17.77 -10.79
C HIS A 3 -4.72 17.51 -9.77
N ARG A 4 -3.57 18.17 -9.92
CA ARG A 4 -2.44 18.02 -8.98
C ARG A 4 -2.81 18.56 -7.59
N LYS A 5 -2.89 17.67 -6.61
CA LYS A 5 -3.03 18.00 -5.18
C LYS A 5 -1.71 18.60 -4.66
N ILE A 6 -1.67 19.92 -4.50
CA ILE A 6 -0.52 20.62 -3.91
C ILE A 6 -0.64 20.54 -2.38
N ILE A 7 0.33 19.89 -1.73
CA ILE A 7 0.42 19.78 -0.27
C ILE A 7 1.49 20.73 0.28
N THR A 8 1.14 21.50 1.31
CA THR A 8 2.08 22.36 2.04
C THR A 8 2.77 21.55 3.14
N ILE A 9 4.10 21.58 3.18
CA ILE A 9 4.92 20.90 4.17
C ILE A 9 5.45 21.91 5.18
N ASP A 10 5.18 21.69 6.46
CA ASP A 10 5.86 22.40 7.55
C ASP A 10 7.06 21.58 8.05
N GLY A 11 8.23 21.86 7.48
CA GLY A 11 9.49 21.20 7.85
C GLY A 11 10.01 21.59 9.24
N GLY A 12 9.47 22.64 9.88
CA GLY A 12 9.82 23.03 11.25
C GLY A 12 8.97 22.33 12.32
N SER A 13 7.84 21.72 11.93
CA SER A 13 6.92 21.09 12.86
C SER A 13 7.44 19.74 13.38
N ALA A 14 7.61 19.66 14.69
CA ALA A 14 7.91 18.39 15.37
C ALA A 14 6.80 17.34 15.17
N GLU A 15 5.54 17.78 15.08
CA GLU A 15 4.41 16.89 14.81
C GLU A 15 4.49 16.31 13.40
N TYR A 16 4.83 17.12 12.40
CA TYR A 16 5.02 16.66 11.02
C TYR A 16 6.04 15.52 10.97
N TRP A 17 7.21 15.72 11.58
CA TRP A 17 8.26 14.69 11.62
C TRP A 17 7.86 13.47 12.44
N ARG A 18 7.11 13.64 13.54
CA ARG A 18 6.59 12.52 14.33
C ARG A 18 5.64 11.64 13.51
N LYS A 19 4.67 12.24 12.81
CA LYS A 19 3.74 11.52 11.92
C LYS A 19 4.49 10.82 10.80
N ARG A 20 5.48 11.47 10.20
CA ARG A 20 6.28 10.89 9.11
C ARG A 20 7.13 9.71 9.57
N LYS A 21 7.71 9.79 10.77
CA LYS A 21 8.41 8.66 11.40
C LYS A 21 7.46 7.48 11.64
N GLU A 22 6.25 7.74 12.11
CA GLU A 22 5.24 6.71 12.31
C GLU A 22 4.82 6.05 11.00
N GLY A 23 4.55 6.83 9.95
CA GLY A 23 4.22 6.29 8.63
C GLY A 23 5.32 5.38 8.08
N PHE A 24 6.60 5.79 8.16
CA PHE A 24 7.71 4.92 7.77
C PHE A 24 7.84 3.66 8.64
N ARG A 25 7.54 3.76 9.94
CA ARG A 25 7.53 2.61 10.85
C ARG A 25 6.48 1.57 10.42
N LEU A 26 5.29 2.01 10.04
CA LEU A 26 4.21 1.13 9.56
C LEU A 26 4.58 0.45 8.25
N ILE A 27 5.13 1.19 7.29
CA ILE A 27 5.62 0.64 6.01
C ILE A 27 6.68 -0.42 6.27
N HIS A 28 7.67 -0.13 7.13
CA HIS A 28 8.71 -1.08 7.48
C HIS A 28 8.15 -2.33 8.18
N ALA A 29 7.13 -2.17 9.03
CA ALA A 29 6.49 -3.30 9.70
C ALA A 29 5.79 -4.23 8.69
N ALA A 30 5.11 -3.68 7.68
CA ALA A 30 4.49 -4.47 6.62
C ALA A 30 5.52 -5.18 5.74
N GLU A 31 6.63 -4.53 5.38
CA GLU A 31 7.72 -5.20 4.66
C GLU A 31 8.35 -6.35 5.47
N ARG A 32 8.44 -6.17 6.79
CA ARG A 32 8.89 -7.24 7.69
C ARG A 32 7.87 -8.36 7.81
N ALA A 33 6.57 -8.06 7.78
CA ALA A 33 5.51 -9.07 7.79
C ALA A 33 5.51 -9.87 6.48
N GLU A 34 5.61 -9.20 5.33
CA GLU A 34 5.72 -9.82 4.01
C GLU A 34 6.90 -10.79 3.93
N LYS A 35 8.08 -10.38 4.42
CA LYS A 35 9.22 -11.29 4.47
C LYS A 35 8.97 -12.51 5.35
N ARG A 36 8.35 -12.33 6.53
CA ARG A 36 8.03 -13.45 7.42
C ARG A 36 7.01 -14.39 6.79
N LEU A 37 6.00 -13.84 6.10
CA LEU A 37 5.01 -14.61 5.36
C LEU A 37 5.69 -15.47 4.29
N ALA A 38 6.59 -14.88 3.50
CA ALA A 38 7.32 -15.60 2.45
C ALA A 38 8.24 -16.70 3.00
N ASP A 39 8.84 -16.49 4.17
CA ASP A 39 9.77 -17.44 4.80
C ASP A 39 9.06 -18.49 5.68
N ALA A 40 7.78 -18.31 6.02
CA ALA A 40 7.08 -19.16 6.97
C ALA A 40 6.65 -20.52 6.37
N PRO A 41 6.73 -21.62 7.13
CA PRO A 41 6.18 -22.89 6.69
C PRO A 41 4.66 -22.82 6.63
N MET A 42 4.06 -23.45 5.63
CA MET A 42 2.60 -23.53 5.48
C MET A 42 1.94 -24.35 6.60
N TYR A 43 2.63 -25.39 7.08
CA TYR A 43 2.16 -26.26 8.14
C TYR A 43 3.17 -26.35 9.28
N LEU A 44 2.67 -26.35 10.50
CA LEU A 44 3.40 -26.63 11.73
C LEU A 44 3.18 -28.07 12.16
N HIS A 45 4.14 -28.63 12.89
CA HIS A 45 4.02 -29.96 13.48
C HIS A 45 3.10 -29.91 14.71
N GLY A 46 1.91 -30.51 14.59
CA GLY A 46 0.88 -30.55 15.64
C GLY A 46 1.00 -31.70 16.63
N GLY A 47 1.91 -32.64 16.41
CA GLY A 47 2.04 -33.85 17.22
C GLY A 47 1.88 -35.10 16.37
N TYR A 48 1.75 -36.24 17.05
CA TYR A 48 1.38 -37.51 16.44
C TYR A 48 0.00 -37.92 16.93
N ASP A 49 -0.80 -38.53 16.07
CA ASP A 49 -2.07 -39.14 16.44
C ASP A 49 -1.90 -40.54 17.05
N GLU A 50 -3.01 -41.26 17.27
CA GLU A 50 -3.03 -42.59 17.89
C GLU A 50 -2.32 -43.66 17.05
N ASP A 51 -2.26 -43.45 15.73
CA ASP A 51 -1.60 -44.36 14.77
C ASP A 51 -0.12 -43.99 14.57
N GLY A 52 0.34 -42.90 15.18
CA GLY A 52 1.71 -42.39 15.07
C GLY A 52 1.95 -41.54 13.83
N ASP A 53 0.89 -41.07 13.16
CA ASP A 53 0.98 -40.19 12.00
C ASP A 53 1.10 -38.72 12.42
N VAL A 54 1.86 -37.92 11.65
CA VAL A 54 2.05 -36.50 11.95
C VAL A 54 0.76 -35.73 11.68
N VAL A 55 0.29 -34.99 12.69
CA VAL A 55 -0.87 -34.09 12.55
C VAL A 55 -0.38 -32.71 12.09
N PRO A 56 -0.71 -32.25 10.87
CA PRO A 56 -0.37 -30.92 10.42
C PRO A 56 -1.31 -29.88 11.03
N ILE A 57 -0.76 -28.73 11.43
CA ILE A 57 -1.54 -27.54 11.82
C ILE A 57 -1.27 -26.45 10.81
N GLU A 58 -2.32 -25.84 10.26
CA GLU A 58 -2.18 -24.70 9.35
C GLU A 58 -1.57 -23.50 10.07
N ASN A 59 -0.50 -22.95 9.49
CA ASN A 59 0.21 -21.82 10.06
C ASN A 59 -0.38 -20.49 9.58
N LEU A 60 -1.60 -20.12 9.96
CA LEU A 60 -2.23 -18.91 9.43
C LEU A 60 -1.67 -17.59 10.00
N GLY A 61 -0.93 -17.64 11.11
CA GLY A 61 -0.43 -16.45 11.81
C GLY A 61 0.32 -15.43 10.93
N PRO A 62 1.25 -15.84 10.06
CA PRO A 62 1.92 -14.91 9.15
C PRO A 62 0.99 -14.17 8.17
N TRP A 63 -0.11 -14.82 7.74
CA TRP A 63 -1.12 -14.20 6.88
C TRP A 63 -1.91 -13.14 7.66
N ASP A 64 -2.33 -13.48 8.89
CA ASP A 64 -3.02 -12.54 9.78
C ASP A 64 -2.14 -11.32 10.10
N ASP A 65 -0.87 -11.53 10.42
CA ASP A 65 0.09 -10.46 10.69
C ASP A 65 0.24 -9.53 9.47
N MET A 66 0.28 -10.10 8.26
CA MET A 66 0.37 -9.32 7.03
C MET A 66 -0.91 -8.50 6.80
N GLU A 67 -2.09 -9.08 7.01
CA GLU A 67 -3.36 -8.35 6.90
C GLU A 67 -3.44 -7.19 7.91
N VAL A 68 -3.03 -7.41 9.15
CA VAL A 68 -2.99 -6.38 10.18
C VAL A 68 -2.04 -5.24 9.78
N ALA A 69 -0.87 -5.57 9.24
CA ALA A 69 0.10 -4.57 8.81
C ALA A 69 -0.41 -3.71 7.64
N ILE A 70 -1.08 -4.33 6.66
CA ILE A 70 -1.68 -3.60 5.53
C ILE A 70 -2.82 -2.70 6.02
N ARG A 71 -3.72 -3.19 6.88
CA ARG A 71 -4.79 -2.38 7.47
C ARG A 71 -4.25 -1.18 8.25
N ALA A 72 -3.14 -1.36 8.97
CA ALA A 72 -2.49 -0.27 9.70
C ALA A 72 -1.93 0.81 8.76
N ILE A 73 -1.37 0.43 7.61
CA ILE A 73 -0.96 1.40 6.57
C ILE A 73 -2.18 2.12 6.02
N GLU A 74 -3.24 1.41 5.63
CA GLU A 74 -4.44 2.02 5.04
C GLU A 74 -5.16 3.00 5.99
N ALA A 75 -5.04 2.77 7.30
CA ALA A 75 -5.59 3.65 8.33
C ALA A 75 -4.71 4.87 8.64
N ASP A 76 -3.46 4.92 8.19
CA ASP A 76 -2.53 6.03 8.45
C ASP A 76 -2.33 6.88 7.18
N GLU A 77 -2.94 8.07 7.17
CA GLU A 77 -2.86 9.00 6.05
C GLU A 77 -1.41 9.38 5.67
N THR A 78 -0.49 9.39 6.65
CA THR A 78 0.90 9.74 6.39
C THR A 78 1.63 8.59 5.69
N ALA A 79 1.39 7.34 6.10
CA ALA A 79 1.90 6.15 5.43
C ALA A 79 1.37 6.06 3.98
N VAL A 80 0.07 6.26 3.78
CA VAL A 80 -0.55 6.31 2.44
C VAL A 80 0.08 7.42 1.61
N SER A 81 0.20 8.64 2.14
CA SER A 81 0.81 9.77 1.43
C SER A 81 2.26 9.50 1.00
N ILE A 82 3.06 8.87 1.87
CA ILE A 82 4.43 8.46 1.55
C ILE A 82 4.44 7.48 0.37
N LEU A 83 3.58 6.47 0.39
CA LEU A 83 3.52 5.44 -0.66
C LEU A 83 2.96 5.98 -1.98
N VAL A 84 1.97 6.87 -1.93
CA VAL A 84 1.46 7.62 -3.09
C VAL A 84 2.59 8.42 -3.74
N ALA A 85 3.37 9.15 -2.95
CA ALA A 85 4.52 9.91 -3.46
C ALA A 85 5.60 9.00 -4.09
N GLN A 86 5.66 7.73 -3.71
CA GLN A 86 6.54 6.72 -4.31
C GLN A 86 5.90 5.98 -5.50
N GLY A 87 4.61 6.17 -5.78
CA GLY A 87 3.87 5.38 -6.76
C GLY A 87 3.74 3.90 -6.38
N ARG A 88 3.88 3.56 -5.09
CA ARG A 88 3.97 2.16 -4.63
C ARG A 88 2.63 1.67 -4.10
N THR A 89 1.87 1.00 -4.97
CA THR A 89 0.50 0.51 -4.70
C THR A 89 0.43 -0.83 -3.95
N LYS A 90 1.57 -1.50 -3.72
CA LYS A 90 1.61 -2.82 -3.08
C LYS A 90 2.87 -3.06 -2.24
N ILE A 91 2.75 -3.96 -1.27
CA ILE A 91 3.87 -4.57 -0.53
C ILE A 91 3.74 -6.08 -0.67
N GLY A 92 4.75 -6.71 -1.29
CA GLY A 92 4.63 -8.09 -1.78
C GLY A 92 3.47 -8.20 -2.78
N ASP A 93 2.61 -9.18 -2.55
CA ASP A 93 1.39 -9.40 -3.33
C ASP A 93 0.15 -8.69 -2.77
N TYR A 94 0.29 -7.94 -1.67
CA TYR A 94 -0.82 -7.24 -1.04
C TYR A 94 -0.95 -5.83 -1.58
N GLU A 95 -2.10 -5.56 -2.19
CA GLU A 95 -2.51 -4.23 -2.64
C GLU A 95 -2.82 -3.32 -1.45
N ILE A 96 -2.38 -2.07 -1.54
CA ILE A 96 -2.73 -0.99 -0.63
C ILE A 96 -3.77 -0.14 -1.35
N ARG A 97 -5.04 -0.48 -1.17
CA ARG A 97 -6.17 0.06 -1.95
C ARG A 97 -6.30 1.56 -1.78
N ALA A 98 -5.98 2.08 -0.59
CA ALA A 98 -5.94 3.51 -0.33
C ALA A 98 -4.97 4.25 -1.29
N VAL A 99 -3.79 3.67 -1.54
CA VAL A 99 -2.79 4.24 -2.46
C VAL A 99 -3.23 4.11 -3.90
N ALA A 100 -3.71 2.92 -4.30
CA ALA A 100 -4.20 2.68 -5.66
C ALA A 100 -5.34 3.64 -6.03
N ARG A 101 -6.28 3.89 -5.10
CA ARG A 101 -7.39 4.82 -5.30
C ARG A 101 -6.93 6.28 -5.44
N GLU A 102 -5.99 6.72 -4.61
CA GLU A 102 -5.49 8.10 -4.67
C GLU A 102 -4.76 8.35 -6.00
N LEU A 103 -3.97 7.38 -6.47
CA LEU A 103 -3.27 7.48 -7.76
C LEU A 103 -4.22 7.41 -8.96
N ALA A 104 -5.24 6.54 -8.90
CA ALA A 104 -6.30 6.42 -9.92
C ALA A 104 -7.35 7.56 -9.88
N SER A 105 -7.16 8.55 -9.02
CA SER A 105 -7.95 9.79 -9.04
C SER A 105 -7.15 10.96 -9.65
N ASP A 106 -5.83 10.81 -9.78
CA ASP A 106 -4.92 11.84 -10.30
C ASP A 106 -4.59 11.64 -11.80
N ASP A 107 -4.88 10.45 -12.35
CA ASP A 107 -4.90 10.11 -13.77
C ASP A 107 -6.17 10.64 -14.46
N GLY A 108 -6.32 11.97 -14.42
CA GLY A 108 -7.40 12.68 -15.10
C GLY A 108 -7.55 12.21 -16.56
N HIS A 109 -8.81 12.00 -16.96
CA HIS A 109 -9.28 11.84 -18.33
C HIS A 109 -8.38 12.60 -19.31
N ILE A 110 -7.61 11.87 -20.12
CA ILE A 110 -7.04 12.43 -21.34
C ILE A 110 -8.25 12.64 -22.26
N GLU A 111 -8.81 13.86 -22.26
CA GLU A 111 -9.73 14.25 -23.33
C GLU A 111 -8.95 14.13 -24.64
N ASP A 112 -9.52 13.37 -25.58
CA ASP A 112 -9.03 13.28 -26.95
C ASP A 112 -8.78 14.70 -27.47
N PRO A 113 -7.57 15.05 -27.92
CA PRO A 113 -7.28 16.38 -28.47
C PRO A 113 -8.22 16.76 -29.63
N ALA A 114 -8.87 15.79 -30.29
CA ALA A 114 -9.90 16.05 -31.30
C ALA A 114 -11.23 16.61 -30.73
N SER A 115 -11.44 16.54 -29.41
CA SER A 115 -12.65 17.03 -28.73
C SER A 115 -12.49 18.45 -28.18
N ASN A 116 -11.31 19.07 -28.29
CA ASN A 116 -11.05 20.42 -27.80
C ASN A 116 -11.46 21.49 -28.86
N PRO A 117 -12.50 22.31 -28.63
CA PRO A 117 -12.96 23.31 -29.60
C PRO A 117 -12.00 24.48 -29.81
N LEU A 118 -10.95 24.60 -28.99
CA LEU A 118 -9.94 25.67 -29.08
C LEU A 118 -8.91 25.45 -30.20
N TRP A 119 -8.86 24.27 -30.81
CA TRP A 119 -8.00 23.95 -31.96
C TRP A 119 -8.84 23.59 -33.19
N GLY A 120 -9.76 24.49 -33.56
CA GLY A 120 -10.35 24.44 -34.90
C GLY A 120 -9.26 24.58 -35.98
N PRO A 121 -9.47 24.05 -37.20
CA PRO A 121 -8.47 24.16 -38.26
C PRO A 121 -8.18 25.63 -38.52
N ASP A 122 -6.90 26.00 -38.50
CA ASP A 122 -6.43 27.31 -38.94
C ASP A 122 -7.02 27.57 -40.32
N THR A 123 -7.87 28.60 -40.40
CA THR A 123 -8.47 29.05 -41.65
C THR A 123 -7.50 30.05 -42.27
N ASP A 124 -6.81 29.62 -43.32
CA ASP A 124 -6.12 30.48 -44.30
C ASP A 124 -7.13 31.29 -45.14
#